data_AF-A0A8K0V1N7-F1
#
_entry.id   AF-A0A8K0V1N7-F1
#
_cell.length_a   1.000
_cell.length_b   1.000
_cell.length_c   1.000
_cell.angle_alpha   90.00
_cell.angle_beta   90.00
_cell.angle_gamma   90.00
#
_symmetry.space_group_name_H-M   'P 1'
#
loop_
_entity.id
_entity.type
_entity.pdbx_description
1 polymer ?
#
loop_
_entity_poly.entity_id
_entity_poly.type
_entity_poly.pdbx_seq_one_letter_code
_entity_poly.pdbx_strand_id
1 'polypeptide(L)' 'ELLKSWRYLQTSDNFYYMCTKWFADGDIHKYFNFYDSPYLAYINYMNILSKLRKQITSYSKTTHTP' A
#
# COMPACT_ATOMS: atom_id res chain seq x y z
N GLU A 1 2.10 16.56 0.69
CA GLU A 1 2.43 15.24 0.10
C GLU A 1 2.61 14.09 1.11
N LEU A 2 3.57 14.12 2.06
CA LEU A 2 3.82 12.97 2.96
C LEU A 2 2.58 12.50 3.75
N LEU A 3 1.86 13.43 4.39
CA LEU A 3 0.63 13.14 5.14
C LEU A 3 -0.51 12.64 4.24
N LYS A 4 -0.56 13.09 2.99
CA LYS A 4 -1.54 12.66 2.00
C LYS A 4 -1.29 11.20 1.60
N SER A 5 -0.04 10.85 1.30
CA SER A 5 0.37 9.46 1.02
C SER A 5 0.10 8.54 2.21
N TRP A 6 0.35 9.00 3.44
CA TRP A 6 0.06 8.24 4.65
C TRP A 6 -1.43 7.97 4.83
N ARG A 7 -2.28 8.98 4.60
CA ARG A 7 -3.75 8.82 4.63
C ARG A 7 -4.23 7.82 3.58
N TYR A 8 -3.69 7.86 2.36
CA TYR A 8 -4.07 6.90 1.31
C TYR A 8 -3.67 5.47 1.65
N LEU A 9 -2.49 5.24 2.26
CA LEU A 9 -2.08 3.89 2.68
C LEU A 9 -3.04 3.27 3.71
N GLN A 10 -3.70 4.08 4.54
CA GLN A 10 -4.66 3.60 5.53
C GLN A 10 -6.05 3.25 4.96
N THR A 11 -6.28 3.48 3.67
CA THR A 11 -7.57 3.19 3.05
C THR A 11 -7.84 1.69 3.04
N SER A 12 -9.06 1.29 3.41
CA SER A 12 -9.49 -0.11 3.48
C SER A 12 -9.31 -0.87 2.16
N ASP A 13 -9.41 -0.17 1.03
CA ASP A 13 -9.30 -0.73 -0.32
C ASP A 13 -7.95 -1.41 -0.56
N ASN A 14 -6.86 -0.91 0.05
CA ASN A 14 -5.55 -1.56 -0.06
C ASN A 14 -5.59 -2.97 0.55
N PHE A 15 -6.23 -3.12 1.72
CA PHE A 15 -6.38 -4.41 2.38
C PHE A 15 -7.39 -5.31 1.67
N TYR A 16 -8.40 -4.71 1.03
CA TYR A 16 -9.31 -5.43 0.15
C TYR A 16 -8.56 -6.06 -1.03
N TYR A 17 -7.69 -5.31 -1.72
CA TYR A 17 -6.91 -5.83 -2.84
C TYR A 17 -5.86 -6.88 -2.44
N MET A 18 -5.37 -6.86 -1.20
CA MET A 18 -4.43 -7.86 -0.66
C MET A 18 -5.13 -9.10 -0.07
N CYS A 19 -6.45 -9.10 0.07
CA CYS A 19 -7.16 -10.17 0.75
C CYS A 19 -7.26 -11.45 -0.10
N THR A 20 -6.98 -12.61 0.51
CA THR A 20 -7.15 -13.93 -0.12
C THR A 20 -8.48 -14.61 0.24
N LYS A 21 -9.29 -14.02 1.13
CA LYS A 21 -10.54 -14.61 1.65
C LYS A 21 -11.56 -14.93 0.55
N TRP A 22 -11.56 -14.15 -0.54
CA TRP A 22 -12.49 -14.30 -1.66
C TRP A 22 -11.96 -15.19 -2.79
N PHE A 23 -10.78 -15.81 -2.63
CA PHE A 23 -10.31 -16.84 -3.56
C PHE A 23 -11.03 -18.19 -3.37
N ALA A 24 -11.80 -18.34 -2.28
CA ALA A 24 -12.51 -19.58 -1.94
C ALA A 24 -13.96 -19.64 -2.46
N ASP A 25 -14.59 -18.51 -2.81
CA ASP A 25 -15.97 -18.46 -3.31
C ASP A 25 -16.03 -17.66 -4.61
N GLY A 26 -16.38 -18.35 -5.69
CA GLY A 26 -16.06 -17.99 -7.07
C GLY A 26 -16.80 -16.77 -7.64
N ASP A 27 -16.12 -16.18 -8.61
CA ASP A 27 -16.67 -15.57 -9.84
C ASP A 27 -17.31 -14.18 -9.84
N ILE A 28 -17.52 -13.52 -8.69
CA ILE A 28 -18.10 -12.15 -8.69
C ILE A 28 -17.08 -11.06 -8.32
N HIS A 29 -16.02 -11.42 -7.58
CA HIS A 29 -15.08 -10.46 -7.00
C HIS A 29 -13.82 -10.17 -7.84
N LYS A 30 -13.66 -10.81 -9.01
CA LYS A 30 -12.59 -10.48 -9.97
C LYS A 30 -12.79 -9.14 -10.69
N TYR A 31 -14.01 -8.62 -10.73
CA TYR A 31 -14.34 -7.44 -11.56
C TYR A 31 -13.81 -6.11 -11.03
N PHE A 32 -13.38 -6.04 -9.76
CA PHE A 32 -13.05 -4.77 -9.11
C PHE A 32 -11.61 -4.66 -8.60
N ASN A 33 -10.72 -5.60 -8.90
CA ASN A 33 -9.31 -5.49 -8.54
C ASN A 33 -8.46 -5.13 -9.77
N PHE A 34 -7.73 -4.02 -9.71
CA PHE A 34 -6.78 -3.62 -10.76
C PHE A 34 -5.57 -4.56 -10.84
N TYR A 35 -5.28 -5.31 -9.76
CA TYR A 35 -4.14 -6.21 -9.69
C TYR A 35 -4.54 -7.64 -10.05
N ASP A 36 -3.72 -8.28 -10.91
CA ASP A 36 -3.92 -9.69 -11.34
C ASP A 36 -3.84 -10.70 -10.17
N SER A 37 -3.25 -10.30 -9.04
CA SER A 37 -3.12 -11.14 -7.86
C SER A 37 -3.03 -10.28 -6.58
N PRO A 38 -3.60 -10.74 -5.44
CA PRO A 38 -3.38 -10.11 -4.14
C PRO A 38 -1.90 -10.00 -3.76
N TYR A 39 -1.07 -10.90 -4.28
CA TYR A 39 0.37 -10.85 -4.10
C TYR A 39 1.00 -9.61 -4.75
N LEU A 40 0.56 -9.24 -5.96
CA LEU A 40 1.04 -8.03 -6.64
C LEU A 40 0.56 -6.76 -5.94
N ALA A 41 -0.69 -6.76 -5.45
CA ALA A 41 -1.20 -5.68 -4.62
C ALA A 41 -0.36 -5.50 -3.34
N TYR A 42 0.01 -6.60 -2.69
CA TYR A 42 0.88 -6.60 -1.52
C TYR A 42 2.28 -6.05 -1.81
N ILE A 43 2.93 -6.51 -2.88
CA ILE A 43 4.25 -5.99 -3.27
C ILE A 43 4.19 -4.48 -3.51
N ASN A 44 3.16 -4.01 -4.24
CA ASN A 44 3.04 -2.58 -4.53
C ASN A 44 2.83 -1.77 -3.23
N TYR A 45 1.94 -2.24 -2.35
CA TYR A 45 1.72 -1.63 -1.04
C TYR A 45 3.03 -1.52 -0.23
N MET A 46 3.80 -2.61 -0.15
CA MET A 46 5.07 -2.64 0.58
C MET A 46 6.14 -1.74 -0.04
N ASN A 47 6.19 -1.62 -1.36
CA ASN A 47 7.10 -0.71 -2.05
C ASN A 47 6.80 0.76 -1.72
N ILE A 48 5.51 1.14 -1.72
CA ILE A 48 5.07 2.50 -1.38
C ILE A 48 5.37 2.80 0.09
N LEU A 49 5.09 1.86 1.00
CA LEU A 49 5.39 2.00 2.42
C LEU A 49 6.90 2.16 2.67
N SER A 50 7.73 1.38 1.98
CA SER A 50 9.19 1.49 2.07
C SER A 50 9.70 2.84 1.58
N LYS A 51 9.15 3.35 0.48
CA LYS A 51 9.44 4.71 -0.02
C LYS A 51 9.06 5.78 1.00
N LEU A 52 7.87 5.67 1.61
CA LEU A 52 7.42 6.61 2.63
C LEU A 52 8.36 6.61 3.83
N ARG A 53 8.76 5.42 4.31
CA ARG A 53 9.72 5.28 5.41
C ARG A 53 11.06 5.96 5.08
N LYS A 54 11.59 5.74 3.88
CA LYS A 54 12.85 6.39 3.43
C LYS A 54 12.71 7.91 3.40
N GLN A 55 11.59 8.45 2.93
CA GLN A 55 11.33 9.88 2.94
C GLN A 55 11.34 10.44 4.36
N ILE A 56 10.62 9.81 5.30
CA ILE A 56 10.60 10.23 6.72
C ILE A 56 12.01 10.24 7.31
N THR A 57 12.77 9.16 7.11
CA THR A 57 14.16 9.07 7.60
C THR A 57 15.05 10.15 6.98
N SER A 58 14.88 10.47 5.70
CA SER A 58 15.62 11.55 5.05
C SER A 58 15.30 12.91 5.68
N TYR A 59 14.02 13.22 5.90
CA TYR A 59 13.60 14.47 6.53
C TYR A 59 14.16 14.62 7.95
N SER A 60 14.15 13.55 8.74
CA SER A 60 14.72 13.56 10.10
C SER A 60 16.24 13.78 10.12
N LYS A 61 16.96 13.31 9.10
CA LYS A 61 18.42 13.54 8.99
C LYS A 61 18.75 14.98 8.60
N THR A 62 17.98 15.59 7.70
CA THR A 62 18.17 16.98 7.28
C THR A 62 17.88 18.00 8.39
N THR A 63 17.02 17.67 9.36
CA THR A 63 16.73 18.55 10.49
C THR A 63 17.76 18.46 11.62
N HIS A 64 18.69 17.52 11.57
CA HIS A 64 19.70 17.27 12.62
C HIS A 64 21.13 17.67 12.23
N THR A 65 21.32 18.32 11.08
CA THR A 65 22.58 18.97 10.72
C THR A 65 22.49 20.48 11.02
N PRO A 66 23.29 21.03 11.96
CA PRO A 66 23.47 22.47 12.12
C PRO A 66 24.12 23.12 10.90
#